data_AF-A0A822MT54-F1
#
_entry.id   AF-A0A822MT54-F1
#
_cell.length_a   1.000
_cell.length_b   1.000
_cell.length_c   1.000
_cell.angle_alpha   90.00
_cell.angle_beta   90.00
_cell.angle_gamma   90.00
#
_symmetry.space_group_name_H-M   'P 1'
#
loop_
_entity.id
_entity.type
_entity.pdbx_description
1 polymer ?
#
loop_
_entity_poly.entity_id
_entity_poly.type
_entity_poly.pdbx_seq_one_letter_code
_entity_poly.pdbx_strand_id
1 'polypeptide(L)'
;MALEYYLDRFQNLKMNKAGGKKSPHKVCMLLAVMDLIQAGNISTNKICLNQALKERFTYHFDNLAQGANKNTPETPFFHLRSEGFWHLFFNDGYDNTSTSRYSVKAVSHAYIDDELFSYMKSYIVSNELKDALVSNLSDLATLYHQWLIDIGKSEKTAKNYLGAIRGSISNWLMDVGELEAPLTDINSYREFVGYEEKARKLEQFQICDSRGKGMYSAALSHYHKFLADLSQVDVNADIKQVMTDKTLSETEKTILVNTRVGQGHFRSKLIQMWGGCAITGYRNTQLLLASHIKPWRDSSNEERLDRFNGLLLLANLDKAFDLGFISFDDHGKVLISSYLESPDMIGLKEDMAFSIMPDHRPYLRYHRGELFKGR
;
A
#
# COMPACT_ATOMS: atom_id res chain seq x y z
N MET A 1 15.64 5.86 -13.36
CA MET A 1 14.30 6.42 -13.05
C MET A 1 14.09 6.47 -11.52
N ALA A 2 13.06 7.18 -11.04
CA ALA A 2 12.76 7.28 -9.61
C ALA A 2 12.21 5.95 -9.05
N LEU A 3 12.31 5.72 -7.73
CA LEU A 3 11.86 4.48 -7.08
C LEU A 3 10.34 4.27 -7.28
N GLU A 4 9.57 5.35 -7.23
CA GLU A 4 8.11 5.36 -7.38
C GLU A 4 7.69 4.79 -8.73
N TYR A 5 8.46 5.05 -9.79
CA TYR A 5 8.23 4.44 -11.09
C TYR A 5 8.32 2.91 -11.01
N TYR A 6 9.36 2.38 -10.36
CA TYR A 6 9.54 0.92 -10.25
C TYR A 6 8.50 0.27 -9.34
N LEU A 7 8.09 0.94 -8.25
CA LEU A 7 7.01 0.47 -7.39
C LEU A 7 5.70 0.36 -8.16
N ASP A 8 5.34 1.38 -8.94
CA ASP A 8 4.15 1.35 -9.82
C ASP A 8 4.24 0.20 -10.83
N ARG A 9 5.38 0.05 -11.51
CA ARG A 9 5.60 -1.04 -12.47
C ARG A 9 5.52 -2.42 -11.80
N PHE A 10 5.97 -2.56 -10.57
CA PHE A 10 5.96 -3.80 -9.81
C PHE A 10 4.55 -4.14 -9.33
N GLN A 11 3.73 -3.16 -8.93
CA GLN A 11 2.32 -3.34 -8.55
C GLN A 11 1.40 -3.65 -9.75
N ASN A 12 1.79 -3.19 -10.95
CA ASN A 12 0.97 -3.28 -12.16
C ASN A 12 1.59 -4.19 -13.24
N LEU A 13 2.15 -5.34 -12.83
CA LEU A 13 2.77 -6.27 -13.78
C LEU A 13 1.75 -6.80 -14.79
N LYS A 14 2.16 -6.88 -16.07
CA LYS A 14 1.35 -7.50 -17.12
C LYS A 14 1.39 -9.02 -16.98
N MET A 15 0.52 -9.55 -16.13
CA MET A 15 0.47 -10.98 -15.79
C MET A 15 -0.52 -11.75 -16.67
N ASN A 16 -0.11 -12.96 -17.06
CA ASN A 16 -1.01 -13.89 -17.73
C ASN A 16 -2.11 -14.36 -16.75
N LYS A 17 -3.31 -14.65 -17.25
CA LYS A 17 -4.40 -15.25 -16.48
C LYS A 17 -4.62 -16.69 -16.94
N ALA A 18 -4.65 -17.64 -16.01
CA ALA A 18 -5.00 -19.03 -16.29
C ALA A 18 -6.19 -19.42 -15.40
N GLY A 19 -7.31 -19.82 -16.01
CA GLY A 19 -8.54 -20.16 -15.27
C GLY A 19 -9.07 -19.03 -14.39
N GLY A 20 -8.93 -17.77 -14.84
CA GLY A 20 -9.37 -16.58 -14.11
C GLY A 20 -8.39 -16.05 -13.04
N LYS A 21 -7.35 -16.81 -12.69
CA LYS A 21 -6.34 -16.39 -11.69
C LYS A 21 -5.07 -15.84 -12.35
N LYS A 22 -4.47 -14.81 -11.74
CA LYS A 22 -3.19 -14.24 -12.16
C LYS A 22 -2.06 -15.26 -11.94
N SER A 23 -1.24 -15.43 -12.97
CA SER A 23 -0.15 -16.40 -13.02
C SER A 23 1.11 -15.88 -12.32
N PRO A 24 1.68 -16.58 -11.33
CA PRO A 24 2.70 -16.01 -10.44
C PRO A 24 4.10 -15.90 -11.05
N HIS A 25 4.32 -16.42 -12.25
CA HIS A 25 5.65 -16.60 -12.85
C HIS A 25 6.51 -15.32 -12.89
N LYS A 26 5.95 -14.17 -13.29
CA LYS A 26 6.72 -12.92 -13.33
C LYS A 26 7.11 -12.45 -11.93
N VAL A 27 6.19 -12.57 -10.96
CA VAL A 27 6.44 -12.25 -9.55
C VAL A 27 7.54 -13.15 -8.99
N CYS A 28 7.44 -14.48 -9.18
CA CYS A 28 8.45 -15.43 -8.71
C CYS A 28 9.84 -15.14 -9.29
N MET A 29 9.92 -14.75 -10.57
CA MET A 29 11.20 -14.41 -11.21
C MET A 29 11.84 -13.16 -10.58
N LEU A 30 11.07 -12.10 -10.38
CA LEU A 30 11.60 -10.86 -9.79
C LEU A 30 11.98 -11.06 -8.31
N LEU A 31 11.17 -11.78 -7.53
CA LEU A 31 11.52 -12.15 -6.16
C LEU A 31 12.82 -12.97 -6.09
N ALA A 32 13.00 -13.92 -7.01
CA ALA A 32 14.22 -14.73 -7.08
C ALA A 32 15.46 -13.89 -7.40
N VAL A 33 15.37 -12.97 -8.36
CA VAL A 33 16.46 -12.03 -8.68
C VAL A 33 16.79 -11.14 -7.49
N MET A 34 15.78 -10.56 -6.83
CA MET A 34 15.99 -9.69 -5.67
C MET A 34 16.66 -10.42 -4.51
N ASP A 35 16.27 -11.66 -4.23
CA ASP A 35 16.91 -12.48 -3.20
C ASP A 35 18.38 -12.75 -3.52
N LEU A 36 18.70 -13.06 -4.78
CA LEU A 36 20.08 -13.31 -5.20
C LEU A 36 20.94 -12.05 -5.24
N ILE A 37 20.36 -10.87 -5.51
CA ILE A 37 21.05 -9.58 -5.36
C ILE A 37 21.35 -9.32 -3.88
N GLN A 38 20.36 -9.49 -3.00
CA GLN A 38 20.49 -9.27 -1.56
C GLN A 38 21.51 -10.24 -0.91
N ALA A 39 21.52 -11.49 -1.35
CA ALA A 39 22.48 -12.50 -0.90
C ALA A 39 23.89 -12.31 -1.52
N GLY A 40 24.07 -11.35 -2.43
CA GLY A 40 25.34 -11.08 -3.10
C GLY A 40 25.70 -12.08 -4.21
N ASN A 41 24.85 -13.05 -4.52
CA ASN A 41 25.03 -14.00 -5.63
C ASN A 41 24.95 -13.31 -7.00
N ILE A 42 24.21 -12.20 -7.10
CA ILE A 42 24.19 -11.29 -8.26
C ILE A 42 24.77 -9.95 -7.79
N SER A 43 26.07 -9.76 -7.98
CA SER A 43 26.81 -8.57 -7.53
C SER A 43 26.86 -7.45 -8.58
N THR A 44 26.78 -7.82 -9.87
CA THR A 44 26.74 -6.92 -11.02
C THR A 44 25.39 -7.02 -11.74
N ASN A 45 25.03 -5.99 -12.52
CA ASN A 45 23.77 -5.94 -13.26
C ASN A 45 23.80 -6.86 -14.50
N LYS A 46 24.04 -8.16 -14.25
CA LYS A 46 24.18 -9.22 -15.23
C LYS A 46 23.51 -10.47 -14.68
N ILE A 47 22.25 -10.65 -15.04
CA ILE A 47 21.36 -11.69 -14.52
C ILE A 47 21.36 -12.85 -15.51
N CYS A 48 22.10 -13.91 -15.21
CA CYS A 48 22.09 -15.14 -16.00
C CYS A 48 21.00 -16.10 -15.50
N LEU A 49 20.28 -16.76 -16.41
CA LEU A 49 19.33 -17.84 -16.03
C LEU A 49 20.09 -19.15 -15.71
N ASN A 50 20.90 -19.09 -14.67
CA ASN A 50 21.71 -20.19 -14.16
C ASN A 50 20.92 -21.05 -13.16
N GLN A 51 21.57 -22.10 -12.65
CA GLN A 51 20.95 -23.03 -11.71
C GLN A 51 20.46 -22.33 -10.42
N ALA A 52 21.26 -21.41 -9.85
CA ALA A 52 20.87 -20.68 -8.64
C ALA A 52 19.59 -19.85 -8.83
N LEU A 53 19.45 -19.17 -9.97
CA LEU A 53 18.22 -18.42 -10.28
C LEU A 53 17.03 -19.35 -10.51
N LYS A 54 17.22 -20.50 -11.18
CA LYS A 54 16.16 -21.49 -11.38
C LYS A 54 15.68 -22.14 -10.08
N GLU A 55 16.60 -22.45 -9.17
CA GLU A 55 16.29 -22.99 -7.84
C GLU A 55 15.55 -21.96 -6.99
N ARG A 56 16.02 -20.71 -6.97
CA ARG A 56 15.34 -19.66 -6.21
C ARG A 56 13.98 -19.30 -6.79
N PHE A 57 13.84 -19.32 -8.12
CA PHE A 57 12.55 -19.22 -8.78
C PHE A 57 11.60 -20.34 -8.34
N THR A 58 12.09 -21.58 -8.36
CA THR A 58 11.29 -22.77 -7.98
C THR A 58 10.79 -22.67 -6.55
N TYR A 59 11.65 -22.23 -5.62
CA TYR A 59 11.24 -21.96 -4.24
C TYR A 59 10.06 -20.99 -4.14
N HIS A 60 10.09 -19.86 -4.86
CA HIS A 60 8.95 -18.92 -4.87
C HIS A 60 7.74 -19.47 -5.59
N PHE A 61 7.96 -20.18 -6.70
CA PHE A 61 6.91 -20.78 -7.50
C PHE A 61 6.11 -21.82 -6.70
N ASP A 62 6.77 -22.73 -6.01
CA ASP A 62 6.09 -23.80 -5.24
C ASP A 62 5.26 -23.23 -4.08
N ASN A 63 5.65 -22.07 -3.54
CA ASN A 63 4.92 -21.39 -2.46
C ASN A 63 3.73 -20.53 -2.96
N LEU A 64 3.76 -20.07 -4.22
CA LEU A 64 2.81 -19.09 -4.75
C LEU A 64 1.92 -19.63 -5.88
N ALA A 65 2.29 -20.75 -6.51
CA ALA A 65 1.52 -21.37 -7.58
C ALA A 65 0.22 -21.97 -7.06
N GLN A 66 -0.85 -21.81 -7.86
CA GLN A 66 -2.15 -22.39 -7.59
C GLN A 66 -2.65 -23.16 -8.82
N GLY A 67 -3.20 -24.36 -8.63
CA GLY A 67 -3.75 -25.16 -9.72
C GLY A 67 -2.66 -25.77 -10.63
N ALA A 68 -2.94 -25.85 -11.94
CA ALA A 68 -2.12 -26.59 -12.91
C ALA A 68 -0.96 -25.78 -13.53
N ASN A 69 -0.46 -24.73 -12.84
CA ASN A 69 0.66 -23.96 -13.36
C ASN A 69 1.95 -24.80 -13.43
N LYS A 70 2.64 -24.77 -14.58
CA LYS A 70 3.91 -25.49 -14.76
C LYS A 70 5.08 -24.61 -14.36
N ASN A 71 5.97 -25.13 -13.53
CA ASN A 71 7.23 -24.47 -13.20
C ASN A 71 8.09 -24.32 -14.47
N THR A 72 8.14 -23.10 -15.00
CA THR A 72 8.78 -22.77 -16.29
C THR A 72 9.54 -21.45 -16.18
N PRO A 73 10.72 -21.40 -15.52
CA PRO A 73 11.47 -20.17 -15.26
C PRO A 73 11.93 -19.45 -16.55
N GLU A 74 12.11 -20.17 -17.65
CA GLU A 74 12.51 -19.61 -18.95
C GLU A 74 11.47 -18.62 -19.49
N THR A 75 10.18 -18.87 -19.23
CA THR A 75 9.07 -18.06 -19.73
C THR A 75 9.06 -16.65 -19.14
N PRO A 76 8.97 -16.45 -17.81
CA PRO A 76 9.01 -15.12 -17.22
C PRO A 76 10.36 -14.43 -17.46
N PHE A 77 11.49 -15.15 -17.44
CA PHE A 77 12.81 -14.58 -17.71
C PHE A 77 12.86 -13.85 -19.06
N PHE A 78 12.21 -14.42 -20.09
CA PHE A 78 12.15 -13.81 -21.41
C PHE A 78 11.08 -12.72 -21.53
N HIS A 79 9.87 -13.00 -21.03
CA HIS A 79 8.73 -12.11 -21.24
C HIS A 79 8.69 -10.90 -20.30
N LEU A 80 9.51 -10.84 -19.25
CA LEU A 80 9.71 -9.62 -18.46
C LEU A 80 10.18 -8.44 -19.31
N ARG A 81 10.77 -8.67 -20.51
CA ARG A 81 11.13 -7.61 -21.45
C ARG A 81 9.98 -6.67 -21.83
N SER A 82 8.74 -7.13 -21.73
CA SER A 82 7.55 -6.31 -21.98
C SER A 82 7.30 -5.25 -20.89
N GLU A 83 7.99 -5.36 -19.75
CA GLU A 83 7.85 -4.46 -18.61
C GLU A 83 8.74 -3.22 -18.73
N GLY A 84 9.65 -3.14 -19.70
CA GLY A 84 10.42 -1.92 -19.99
C GLY A 84 11.53 -1.57 -18.99
N PHE A 85 11.60 -2.21 -17.83
CA PHE A 85 12.73 -2.13 -16.88
C PHE A 85 13.64 -3.37 -16.93
N TRP A 86 13.25 -4.39 -17.71
CA TRP A 86 13.97 -5.66 -17.86
C TRP A 86 14.42 -5.79 -19.31
N HIS A 87 15.72 -5.97 -19.51
CA HIS A 87 16.35 -5.95 -20.81
C HIS A 87 17.07 -7.25 -21.06
N LEU A 88 17.14 -7.68 -22.31
CA LEU A 88 17.81 -8.91 -22.72
C LEU A 88 19.03 -8.57 -23.56
N PHE A 89 20.16 -9.19 -23.22
CA PHE A 89 21.35 -9.17 -24.05
C PHE A 89 21.34 -10.39 -24.98
N PHE A 90 21.24 -10.14 -26.28
CA PHE A 90 21.22 -11.18 -27.31
C PHE A 90 22.63 -11.54 -27.77
N ASN A 91 22.85 -12.82 -28.08
CA ASN A 91 24.08 -13.26 -28.72
C ASN A 91 24.06 -12.93 -30.22
N ASP A 92 25.23 -12.96 -30.86
CA ASP A 92 25.38 -12.67 -32.28
C ASP A 92 24.41 -13.49 -33.15
N GLY A 93 23.76 -12.80 -34.08
CA GLY A 93 22.75 -13.39 -34.98
C GLY A 93 21.34 -13.49 -34.38
N TYR A 94 21.13 -13.00 -33.15
CA TYR A 94 19.82 -12.91 -32.53
C TYR A 94 19.49 -11.47 -32.11
N ASP A 95 18.20 -11.15 -32.13
CA ASP A 95 17.70 -9.87 -31.68
C ASP A 95 16.27 -9.98 -31.13
N ASN A 96 15.72 -8.85 -30.69
CA ASN A 96 14.40 -8.76 -30.09
C ASN A 96 13.26 -9.14 -31.05
N THR A 97 13.42 -8.89 -32.34
CA THR A 97 12.45 -9.15 -33.41
C THR A 97 12.52 -10.59 -33.94
N SER A 98 13.73 -11.16 -34.01
CA SER A 98 13.96 -12.53 -34.48
C SER A 98 13.77 -13.60 -33.40
N THR A 99 13.70 -13.20 -32.13
CA THR A 99 13.57 -14.12 -30.98
C THR A 99 12.21 -14.00 -30.30
N SER A 100 11.46 -15.12 -30.23
CA SER A 100 10.12 -15.20 -29.63
C SER A 100 10.04 -15.92 -28.29
N ARG A 101 11.10 -16.64 -27.90
CA ARG A 101 11.22 -17.38 -26.63
C ARG A 101 12.65 -17.43 -26.13
N TYR A 102 12.83 -17.71 -24.85
CA TYR A 102 14.16 -17.93 -24.29
C TYR A 102 14.87 -19.11 -24.97
N SER A 103 16.16 -18.93 -25.26
CA SER A 103 17.11 -20.01 -25.42
C SER A 103 18.50 -19.53 -25.05
N VAL A 104 19.34 -20.42 -24.52
CA VAL A 104 20.73 -20.09 -24.15
C VAL A 104 21.56 -19.68 -25.38
N LYS A 105 21.18 -20.16 -26.58
CA LYS A 105 21.80 -19.74 -27.84
C LYS A 105 21.48 -18.30 -28.20
N ALA A 106 20.25 -17.86 -27.93
CA ALA A 106 19.78 -16.53 -28.34
C ALA A 106 20.05 -15.45 -27.28
N VAL A 107 19.90 -15.77 -25.99
CA VAL A 107 19.97 -14.79 -24.90
C VAL A 107 21.10 -15.16 -23.96
N SER A 108 22.07 -14.25 -23.83
CA SER A 108 23.23 -14.41 -22.94
C SER A 108 22.84 -14.21 -21.47
N HIS A 109 22.20 -13.09 -21.19
CA HIS A 109 21.80 -12.65 -19.86
C HIS A 109 20.71 -11.59 -19.97
N ALA A 110 20.03 -11.35 -18.85
CA ALA A 110 19.20 -10.17 -18.67
C ALA A 110 19.97 -9.12 -17.85
N TYR A 111 19.52 -7.88 -17.94
CA TYR A 111 19.91 -6.81 -17.03
C TYR A 111 18.66 -5.94 -16.78
N ILE A 112 18.61 -5.27 -15.64
CA ILE A 112 17.54 -4.33 -15.33
C ILE A 112 18.06 -2.89 -15.45
N ASP A 113 17.21 -1.89 -15.33
CA ASP A 113 17.68 -0.51 -15.25
C ASP A 113 18.69 -0.35 -14.09
N ASP A 114 19.75 0.42 -14.30
CA ASP A 114 20.83 0.54 -13.31
C ASP A 114 20.35 1.12 -11.98
N GLU A 115 19.38 2.04 -12.01
CA GLU A 115 18.77 2.57 -10.79
C GLU A 115 17.96 1.50 -10.06
N LEU A 116 17.20 0.67 -10.79
CA LEU A 116 16.46 -0.45 -10.18
C LEU A 116 17.43 -1.46 -9.56
N PHE A 117 18.54 -1.76 -10.23
CA PHE A 117 19.59 -2.63 -9.68
C PHE A 117 20.19 -2.05 -8.40
N SER A 118 20.44 -0.74 -8.36
CA SER A 118 20.89 -0.04 -7.15
C SER A 118 19.85 -0.10 -6.01
N TYR A 119 18.58 0.16 -6.31
CA TYR A 119 17.49 0.06 -5.35
C TYR A 119 17.35 -1.35 -4.76
N MET A 120 17.45 -2.38 -5.60
CA MET A 120 17.39 -3.78 -5.17
C MET A 120 18.54 -4.20 -4.24
N LYS A 121 19.65 -3.44 -4.16
CA LYS A 121 20.74 -3.69 -3.20
C LYS A 121 20.44 -3.15 -1.81
N SER A 122 19.60 -2.12 -1.69
CA SER A 122 19.16 -1.61 -0.40
C SER A 122 18.15 -2.56 0.22
N TYR A 123 18.44 -3.10 1.40
CA TYR A 123 17.54 -4.03 2.09
C TYR A 123 16.14 -3.43 2.31
N ILE A 124 16.08 -2.15 2.69
CA ILE A 124 14.83 -1.44 2.95
C ILE A 124 14.00 -1.29 1.66
N VAL A 125 14.64 -0.80 0.59
CA VAL A 125 13.97 -0.57 -0.70
C VAL A 125 13.62 -1.88 -1.40
N SER A 126 14.45 -2.92 -1.22
CA SER A 126 14.19 -4.27 -1.73
C SER A 126 12.92 -4.86 -1.10
N ASN A 127 12.72 -4.69 0.21
CA ASN A 127 11.47 -5.16 0.84
C ASN A 127 10.25 -4.39 0.33
N GLU A 128 10.35 -3.08 0.13
CA GLU A 128 9.26 -2.28 -0.45
C GLU A 128 8.87 -2.74 -1.86
N LEU A 129 9.87 -3.03 -2.70
CA LEU A 129 9.67 -3.62 -4.03
C LEU A 129 9.08 -5.03 -3.96
N LYS A 130 9.45 -5.85 -2.95
CA LYS A 130 8.86 -7.20 -2.77
C LYS A 130 7.39 -7.12 -2.40
N ASP A 131 7.01 -6.22 -1.49
CA ASP A 131 5.62 -6.02 -1.09
C ASP A 131 4.77 -5.56 -2.29
N ALA A 132 5.30 -4.63 -3.10
CA ALA A 132 4.70 -4.21 -4.36
C ALA A 132 4.50 -5.38 -5.36
N LEU A 133 5.41 -6.35 -5.41
CA LEU A 133 5.24 -7.54 -6.27
C LEU A 133 4.18 -8.50 -5.75
N VAL A 134 4.17 -8.78 -4.44
CA VAL A 134 3.27 -9.77 -3.83
C VAL A 134 1.81 -9.32 -3.90
N SER A 135 1.53 -8.01 -3.84
CA SER A 135 0.18 -7.47 -4.00
C SER A 135 -0.51 -7.88 -5.30
N ASN A 136 0.27 -8.21 -6.35
CA ASN A 136 -0.27 -8.70 -7.61
C ASN A 136 -0.96 -10.08 -7.50
N LEU A 137 -0.65 -10.85 -6.46
CA LEU A 137 -1.13 -12.22 -6.26
C LEU A 137 -2.35 -12.32 -5.35
N SER A 138 -2.70 -11.23 -4.66
CA SER A 138 -3.92 -11.15 -3.88
C SER A 138 -5.12 -10.87 -4.80
N ASP A 139 -6.13 -11.75 -4.81
CA ASP A 139 -7.39 -11.42 -5.49
C ASP A 139 -8.23 -10.46 -4.64
N LEU A 140 -8.96 -9.57 -5.32
CA LEU A 140 -9.74 -8.50 -4.70
C LEU A 140 -10.82 -9.03 -3.75
N ALA A 141 -11.32 -10.24 -4.01
CA ALA A 141 -12.29 -10.93 -3.15
C ALA A 141 -11.66 -11.34 -1.79
N THR A 142 -10.43 -11.83 -1.80
CA THR A 142 -9.68 -12.18 -0.60
C THR A 142 -9.30 -10.93 0.20
N LEU A 143 -8.85 -9.87 -0.49
CA LEU A 143 -8.57 -8.58 0.14
C LEU A 143 -9.82 -7.97 0.77
N TYR A 144 -10.96 -8.02 0.07
CA TYR A 144 -12.23 -7.53 0.60
C TYR A 144 -12.69 -8.33 1.82
N HIS A 145 -12.58 -9.67 1.77
CA HIS A 145 -12.94 -10.52 2.89
C HIS A 145 -12.12 -10.18 4.13
N GLN A 146 -10.80 -10.05 3.97
CA GLN A 146 -9.92 -9.71 5.08
C GLN A 146 -10.22 -8.30 5.62
N TRP A 147 -10.40 -7.31 4.73
CA TRP A 147 -10.76 -5.95 5.12
C TRP A 147 -12.05 -5.91 5.96
N LEU A 148 -13.07 -6.72 5.61
CA LEU A 148 -14.31 -6.81 6.40
C LEU A 148 -14.04 -7.31 7.83
N ILE A 149 -13.18 -8.31 7.99
CA ILE A 149 -12.78 -8.81 9.31
C ILE A 149 -12.03 -7.73 10.08
N ASP A 150 -11.11 -7.03 9.42
CA ASP A 150 -10.25 -6.02 10.03
C ASP A 150 -11.06 -4.81 10.54
N ILE A 151 -12.15 -4.42 9.86
CA ILE A 151 -13.08 -3.38 10.33
C ILE A 151 -14.11 -3.90 11.35
N GLY A 152 -13.95 -5.14 11.83
CA GLY A 152 -14.74 -5.73 12.91
C GLY A 152 -16.03 -6.45 12.49
N LYS A 153 -16.19 -6.85 11.23
CA LYS A 153 -17.33 -7.71 10.84
C LYS A 153 -17.07 -9.16 11.23
N SER A 154 -18.15 -9.88 11.56
CA SER A 154 -18.06 -11.31 11.82
C SER A 154 -17.75 -12.09 10.54
N GLU A 155 -17.09 -13.24 10.69
CA GLU A 155 -16.79 -14.19 9.61
C GLU A 155 -18.03 -14.54 8.76
N LYS A 156 -19.18 -14.74 9.42
CA LYS A 156 -20.46 -15.02 8.74
C LYS A 156 -20.92 -13.82 7.89
N THR A 157 -20.79 -12.61 8.42
CA THR A 157 -21.13 -11.38 7.69
C THR A 157 -20.19 -11.15 6.51
N ALA A 158 -18.89 -11.36 6.70
CA ALA A 158 -17.88 -11.19 5.65
C ALA A 158 -18.14 -12.13 4.46
N LYS A 159 -18.42 -13.41 4.74
CA LYS A 159 -18.83 -14.39 3.72
C LYS A 159 -20.10 -14.00 2.98
N ASN A 160 -21.12 -13.53 3.71
CA ASN A 160 -22.38 -13.11 3.10
C ASN A 160 -22.21 -11.88 2.19
N TYR A 161 -21.44 -10.88 2.62
CA TYR A 161 -21.19 -9.68 1.82
C TYR A 161 -20.33 -9.97 0.61
N LEU A 162 -19.26 -10.77 0.75
CA LEU A 162 -18.47 -11.22 -0.39
C LEU A 162 -19.31 -12.02 -1.38
N GLY A 163 -20.13 -12.96 -0.88
CA GLY A 163 -21.03 -13.75 -1.72
C GLY A 163 -22.07 -12.90 -2.46
N ALA A 164 -22.58 -11.84 -1.84
CA ALA A 164 -23.49 -10.90 -2.48
C ALA A 164 -22.80 -10.10 -3.60
N ILE A 165 -21.60 -9.58 -3.36
CA ILE A 165 -20.84 -8.80 -4.35
C ILE A 165 -20.39 -9.69 -5.50
N ARG A 166 -19.72 -10.81 -5.22
CA ARG A 166 -19.17 -11.72 -6.23
C ARG A 166 -20.26 -12.50 -6.99
N GLY A 167 -21.34 -12.85 -6.30
CA GLY A 167 -22.41 -13.68 -6.82
C GLY A 167 -23.63 -12.85 -7.20
N SER A 168 -24.60 -12.74 -6.29
CA SER A 168 -25.94 -12.24 -6.60
C SER A 168 -25.97 -10.92 -7.36
N ILE A 169 -25.29 -9.88 -6.86
CA ILE A 169 -25.34 -8.54 -7.47
C ILE A 169 -24.64 -8.53 -8.82
N SER A 170 -23.48 -9.20 -8.90
CA SER A 170 -22.76 -9.37 -10.17
C SER A 170 -23.62 -10.09 -11.20
N ASN A 171 -24.27 -11.19 -10.82
CA ASN A 171 -25.13 -11.97 -11.71
C ASN A 171 -26.31 -11.14 -12.22
N TRP A 172 -26.98 -10.36 -11.35
CA TRP A 172 -28.08 -9.51 -11.79
C TRP A 172 -27.65 -8.46 -12.81
N LEU A 173 -26.47 -7.85 -12.64
CA LEU A 173 -25.90 -6.92 -13.61
C LEU A 173 -25.52 -7.61 -14.93
N MET A 174 -25.00 -8.83 -14.86
CA MET A 174 -24.65 -9.63 -16.04
C MET A 174 -25.90 -10.07 -16.81
N ASP A 175 -26.97 -10.47 -16.12
CA ASP A 175 -28.23 -10.92 -16.72
C ASP A 175 -28.91 -9.82 -17.55
N VAL A 176 -28.75 -8.55 -17.17
CA VAL A 176 -29.24 -7.38 -17.93
C VAL A 176 -28.24 -6.83 -18.94
N GLY A 177 -27.08 -7.48 -19.09
CA GLY A 177 -26.04 -7.10 -20.05
C GLY A 177 -25.24 -5.85 -19.67
N GLU A 178 -25.32 -5.38 -18.42
CA GLU A 178 -24.60 -4.21 -17.95
C GLU A 178 -23.15 -4.54 -17.56
N LEU A 179 -22.86 -5.80 -17.27
CA LEU A 179 -21.56 -6.25 -16.77
C LEU A 179 -21.12 -7.55 -17.48
N GLU A 180 -19.82 -7.72 -17.70
CA GLU A 180 -19.26 -8.89 -18.41
C GLU A 180 -18.53 -9.88 -17.48
N ALA A 181 -18.17 -9.45 -16.27
CA ALA A 181 -17.45 -10.23 -15.27
C ALA A 181 -17.83 -9.80 -13.85
N PRO A 182 -17.62 -10.62 -12.80
CA PRO A 182 -18.00 -10.25 -11.43
C PRO A 182 -17.42 -8.91 -10.97
N LEU A 183 -18.14 -8.19 -10.10
CA LEU A 183 -17.70 -6.93 -9.48
C LEU A 183 -16.37 -7.06 -8.72
N THR A 184 -16.01 -8.28 -8.28
CA THR A 184 -14.70 -8.58 -7.67
C THR A 184 -13.53 -8.60 -8.65
N ASP A 185 -13.80 -8.52 -9.95
CA ASP A 185 -12.77 -8.46 -10.99
C ASP A 185 -12.53 -7.02 -11.47
N ILE A 186 -13.35 -6.08 -11.00
CA ILE A 186 -13.27 -4.64 -11.29
C ILE A 186 -12.36 -4.00 -10.24
N ASN A 187 -11.16 -3.59 -10.68
CA ASN A 187 -10.16 -2.95 -9.84
C ASN A 187 -10.24 -1.42 -9.86
N SER A 188 -11.21 -0.84 -10.56
CA SER A 188 -11.41 0.61 -10.66
C SER A 188 -12.57 1.07 -9.77
N TYR A 189 -12.27 1.90 -8.77
CA TYR A 189 -13.29 2.51 -7.91
C TYR A 189 -14.33 3.29 -8.73
N ARG A 190 -13.90 4.04 -9.75
CA ARG A 190 -14.80 4.83 -10.59
C ARG A 190 -15.75 3.97 -11.42
N GLU A 191 -15.25 2.87 -11.99
CA GLU A 191 -16.11 1.93 -12.72
C GLU A 191 -17.10 1.27 -11.78
N PHE A 192 -16.63 0.87 -10.58
CA PHE A 192 -17.49 0.29 -9.56
C PHE A 192 -18.63 1.23 -9.15
N VAL A 193 -18.38 2.54 -8.95
CA VAL A 193 -19.46 3.51 -8.61
C VAL A 193 -20.56 3.53 -9.68
N GLY A 194 -20.19 3.46 -10.96
CA GLY A 194 -21.15 3.37 -12.05
C GLY A 194 -22.00 2.10 -11.98
N TYR A 195 -21.38 0.97 -11.65
CA TYR A 195 -22.08 -0.31 -11.47
C TYR A 195 -22.93 -0.36 -10.20
N GLU A 196 -22.49 0.30 -9.12
CA GLU A 196 -23.25 0.43 -7.87
C GLU A 196 -24.59 1.14 -8.13
N GLU A 197 -24.55 2.27 -8.84
CA GLU A 197 -25.76 3.01 -9.19
C GLU A 197 -26.72 2.19 -10.07
N LYS A 198 -26.18 1.46 -11.05
CA LYS A 198 -26.96 0.58 -11.92
C LYS A 198 -27.59 -0.56 -11.11
N ALA A 199 -26.81 -1.22 -10.26
CA ALA A 199 -27.29 -2.32 -9.41
C ALA A 199 -28.46 -1.90 -8.53
N ARG A 200 -28.37 -0.71 -7.89
CA ARG A 200 -29.43 -0.18 -7.02
C ARG A 200 -30.74 0.13 -7.76
N LYS A 201 -30.69 0.35 -9.08
CA LYS A 201 -31.87 0.61 -9.93
C LYS A 201 -32.56 -0.67 -10.42
N LEU A 202 -31.93 -1.83 -10.31
CA LEU A 202 -32.53 -3.09 -10.75
C LEU A 202 -33.70 -3.48 -9.83
N GLU A 203 -34.82 -3.86 -10.44
CA GLU A 203 -36.00 -4.33 -9.72
C GLU A 203 -35.68 -5.55 -8.84
N GLN A 204 -34.90 -6.50 -9.39
CA GLN A 204 -34.45 -7.68 -8.67
C GLN A 204 -33.62 -7.32 -7.43
N PHE A 205 -32.76 -6.31 -7.52
CA PHE A 205 -31.98 -5.82 -6.39
C PHE A 205 -32.91 -5.27 -5.30
N GLN A 206 -33.87 -4.41 -5.65
CA GLN A 206 -34.78 -3.77 -4.70
C GLN A 206 -35.65 -4.79 -3.96
N ILE A 207 -36.17 -5.80 -4.67
CA ILE A 207 -36.96 -6.89 -4.07
C ILE A 207 -36.12 -7.72 -3.10
N CYS A 208 -34.93 -8.15 -3.53
CA CYS A 208 -34.05 -8.98 -2.72
C CYS A 208 -33.47 -8.23 -1.52
N ASP A 209 -33.17 -6.93 -1.66
CA ASP A 209 -32.65 -6.10 -0.58
C ASP A 209 -33.70 -5.81 0.49
N SER A 210 -34.94 -5.55 0.09
CA SER A 210 -36.06 -5.42 1.03
C SER A 210 -36.29 -6.71 1.84
N ARG A 211 -36.35 -7.86 1.16
CA ARG A 211 -36.46 -9.18 1.83
C ARG A 211 -35.26 -9.48 2.73
N GLY A 212 -34.07 -9.08 2.31
CA GLY A 212 -32.81 -9.24 3.02
C GLY A 212 -32.55 -8.18 4.09
N LYS A 213 -33.52 -7.29 4.39
CA LYS A 213 -33.39 -6.20 5.38
C LYS A 213 -32.16 -5.30 5.12
N GLY A 214 -31.89 -4.96 3.86
CA GLY A 214 -30.80 -4.05 3.47
C GLY A 214 -29.42 -4.70 3.35
N MET A 215 -29.33 -6.03 3.36
CA MET A 215 -28.05 -6.75 3.30
C MET A 215 -27.26 -6.46 2.01
N TYR A 216 -27.92 -6.38 0.85
CA TYR A 216 -27.25 -6.14 -0.43
C TYR A 216 -26.80 -4.68 -0.54
N SER A 217 -27.61 -3.74 -0.05
CA SER A 217 -27.21 -2.33 0.10
C SER A 217 -26.01 -2.16 1.03
N ALA A 218 -25.97 -2.90 2.14
CA ALA A 218 -24.84 -2.89 3.06
C ALA A 218 -23.59 -3.51 2.43
N ALA A 219 -23.75 -4.62 1.68
CA ALA A 219 -22.65 -5.24 0.94
C ALA A 219 -22.05 -4.28 -0.10
N LEU A 220 -22.87 -3.60 -0.91
CA LEU A 220 -22.40 -2.59 -1.87
C LEU A 220 -21.69 -1.44 -1.16
N SER A 221 -22.29 -0.91 -0.09
CA SER A 221 -21.70 0.22 0.65
C SER A 221 -20.37 -0.14 1.30
N HIS A 222 -20.21 -1.38 1.78
CA HIS A 222 -18.94 -1.86 2.33
C HIS A 222 -17.91 -2.15 1.25
N TYR A 223 -18.32 -2.67 0.09
CA TYR A 223 -17.40 -2.85 -1.03
C TYR A 223 -16.97 -1.53 -1.65
N HIS A 224 -17.87 -0.53 -1.69
CA HIS A 224 -17.56 0.86 -2.01
C HIS A 224 -16.49 1.40 -1.06
N LYS A 225 -16.68 1.26 0.26
CA LYS A 225 -15.69 1.69 1.27
C LYS A 225 -14.39 0.92 1.17
N PHE A 226 -14.44 -0.39 0.94
CA PHE A 226 -13.26 -1.21 0.70
C PHE A 226 -12.50 -0.73 -0.53
N LEU A 227 -13.18 -0.47 -1.65
CA LEU A 227 -12.55 0.07 -2.85
C LEU A 227 -12.12 1.53 -2.65
N ALA A 228 -12.83 2.30 -1.83
CA ALA A 228 -12.43 3.66 -1.46
C ALA A 228 -11.16 3.63 -0.61
N ASP A 229 -11.06 2.73 0.37
CA ASP A 229 -9.89 2.51 1.24
C ASP A 229 -8.73 1.90 0.45
N LEU A 230 -9.02 0.92 -0.40
CA LEU A 230 -8.05 0.37 -1.36
C LEU A 230 -7.65 1.44 -2.37
N SER A 231 -8.52 2.39 -2.71
CA SER A 231 -8.20 3.57 -3.53
C SER A 231 -7.56 4.72 -2.75
N GLN A 232 -7.65 4.71 -1.41
CA GLN A 232 -6.83 5.53 -0.52
C GLN A 232 -5.43 4.89 -0.38
N VAL A 233 -5.31 3.59 -0.68
CA VAL A 233 -4.07 2.86 -0.98
C VAL A 233 -3.67 2.97 -2.47
N ASP A 234 -4.56 3.43 -3.37
CA ASP A 234 -4.35 3.62 -4.82
C ASP A 234 -4.24 5.11 -5.18
N VAL A 235 -3.06 5.66 -4.98
CA VAL A 235 -2.75 7.11 -5.04
C VAL A 235 -2.79 7.67 -6.48
N ASN A 236 -3.10 6.88 -7.52
CA ASN A 236 -2.98 7.31 -8.92
C ASN A 236 -4.22 8.01 -9.51
N ALA A 237 -5.42 7.83 -8.96
CA ALA A 237 -6.63 8.44 -9.52
C ALA A 237 -6.82 9.93 -9.11
N ASP A 238 -6.34 10.32 -7.94
CA ASP A 238 -6.54 11.66 -7.37
C ASP A 238 -5.46 12.67 -7.79
N ILE A 239 -4.25 12.23 -8.17
CA ILE A 239 -3.17 13.14 -8.60
C ILE A 239 -3.57 13.91 -9.85
N LYS A 240 -4.22 13.25 -10.82
CA LYS A 240 -4.72 13.94 -12.02
C LYS A 240 -5.82 14.94 -11.70
N GLN A 241 -6.64 14.68 -10.69
CA GLN A 241 -7.75 15.55 -10.31
C GLN A 241 -7.28 16.77 -9.50
N VAL A 242 -6.32 16.58 -8.59
CA VAL A 242 -5.62 17.67 -7.89
C VAL A 242 -4.82 18.54 -8.88
N MET A 243 -4.15 17.93 -9.86
CA MET A 243 -3.42 18.67 -10.90
C MET A 243 -4.34 19.47 -11.84
N THR A 244 -5.56 18.97 -12.11
CA THR A 244 -6.54 19.63 -13.00
C THR A 244 -7.49 20.62 -12.31
N ASP A 245 -7.53 20.66 -10.98
CA ASP A 245 -8.34 21.61 -10.23
C ASP A 245 -7.78 23.05 -10.39
N LYS A 246 -8.59 23.96 -10.94
CA LYS A 246 -8.18 25.36 -11.18
C LYS A 246 -8.30 26.25 -9.95
N THR A 247 -8.87 25.74 -8.87
CA THR A 247 -9.13 26.50 -7.64
C THR A 247 -8.00 26.40 -6.61
N LEU A 248 -7.10 25.43 -6.77
CA LEU A 248 -5.94 25.19 -5.91
C LEU A 248 -4.66 25.76 -6.56
N SER A 249 -3.83 26.41 -5.77
CA SER A 249 -2.49 26.85 -6.20
C SER A 249 -1.55 25.64 -6.41
N GLU A 250 -0.54 25.76 -7.26
CA GLU A 250 0.46 24.69 -7.46
C GLU A 250 1.06 24.20 -6.15
N THR A 251 1.31 25.10 -5.20
CA THR A 251 1.85 24.77 -3.89
C THR A 251 0.87 23.90 -3.07
N GLU A 252 -0.43 24.19 -3.08
CA GLU A 252 -1.46 23.38 -2.40
C GLU A 252 -1.61 21.99 -3.03
N LYS A 253 -1.47 21.90 -4.35
CA LYS A 253 -1.46 20.64 -5.10
C LYS A 253 -0.26 19.76 -4.73
N THR A 254 0.94 20.34 -4.63
CA THR A 254 2.15 19.62 -4.20
C THR A 254 2.08 19.21 -2.72
N ILE A 255 1.50 20.05 -1.85
CA ILE A 255 1.31 19.76 -0.43
C ILE A 255 0.36 18.57 -0.23
N LEU A 256 -0.79 18.54 -0.93
CA LEU A 256 -1.80 17.47 -0.83
C LEU A 256 -1.29 16.11 -1.32
N VAL A 257 -0.46 16.10 -2.38
CA VAL A 257 0.18 14.89 -2.93
C VAL A 257 1.27 14.36 -1.97
N ASN A 258 2.10 15.24 -1.40
CA ASN A 258 3.16 14.84 -0.46
C ASN A 258 2.60 14.34 0.89
N THR A 259 1.41 14.79 1.32
CA THR A 259 0.78 14.40 2.62
C THR A 259 0.45 12.92 2.71
N ARG A 260 0.06 12.32 1.58
CA ARG A 260 -0.62 11.02 1.53
C ARG A 260 0.35 9.85 1.36
N VAL A 261 1.44 10.04 0.62
CA VAL A 261 2.57 9.09 0.55
C VAL A 261 3.44 9.17 1.80
N GLY A 262 3.57 10.36 2.38
CA GLY A 262 4.34 10.61 3.60
C GLY A 262 3.80 9.84 4.81
N GLN A 263 2.48 9.80 5.03
CA GLN A 263 1.90 9.27 6.29
C GLN A 263 2.09 7.76 6.53
N GLY A 264 2.01 6.91 5.50
CA GLY A 264 2.23 5.46 5.66
C GLY A 264 3.68 5.12 5.98
N HIS A 265 4.61 5.73 5.26
CA HIS A 265 6.05 5.52 5.44
C HIS A 265 6.57 6.21 6.71
N PHE A 266 6.06 7.40 7.03
CA PHE A 266 6.28 8.11 8.29
C PHE A 266 5.80 7.28 9.48
N ARG A 267 4.58 6.73 9.42
CA ARG A 267 4.04 5.86 10.47
C ARG A 267 4.92 4.64 10.73
N SER A 268 5.38 3.95 9.67
CA SER A 268 6.28 2.80 9.82
C SER A 268 7.61 3.18 10.46
N LYS A 269 8.21 4.33 10.08
CA LYS A 269 9.42 4.87 10.74
C LYS A 269 9.19 5.16 12.22
N LEU A 270 8.04 5.72 12.58
CA LEU A 270 7.69 5.98 13.97
C LEU A 270 7.46 4.70 14.78
N ILE A 271 6.81 3.68 14.20
CA ILE A 271 6.66 2.37 14.84
C ILE A 271 8.03 1.75 15.12
N GLN A 272 8.96 1.81 14.17
CA GLN A 272 10.31 1.28 14.35
C GLN A 272 11.10 2.06 15.40
N MET A 273 10.97 3.40 15.41
CA MET A 273 11.71 4.28 16.33
C MET A 273 11.19 4.19 17.76
N TRP A 274 9.87 4.20 17.95
CA TRP A 274 9.25 4.26 19.27
C TRP A 274 8.96 2.87 19.86
N GLY A 275 8.70 1.84 19.04
CA GLY A 275 8.35 0.48 19.49
C GLY A 275 7.01 0.35 20.24
N GLY A 276 6.28 1.46 20.39
CA GLY A 276 5.04 1.61 21.14
C GLY A 276 4.70 3.09 21.30
N CYS A 277 3.68 3.42 22.07
CA CYS A 277 3.35 4.81 22.39
C CYS A 277 4.57 5.48 23.02
N ALA A 278 4.98 6.63 22.49
CA ALA A 278 6.14 7.38 22.96
C ALA A 278 6.05 7.68 24.46
N ILE A 279 4.84 7.98 24.96
CA ILE A 279 4.59 8.41 26.34
C ILE A 279 4.29 7.21 27.25
N THR A 280 3.33 6.36 26.86
CA THR A 280 2.82 5.30 27.74
C THR A 280 3.51 3.96 27.55
N GLY A 281 4.31 3.80 26.47
CA GLY A 281 4.92 2.53 26.09
C GLY A 281 3.94 1.49 25.55
N TYR A 282 2.65 1.82 25.35
CA TYR A 282 1.64 0.88 24.85
C TYR A 282 2.02 0.33 23.47
N ARG A 283 2.13 -0.99 23.31
CA ARG A 283 2.79 -1.61 22.15
C ARG A 283 1.88 -2.00 21.00
N ASN A 284 0.58 -2.17 21.22
CA ASN A 284 -0.32 -2.56 20.14
C ASN A 284 -0.54 -1.37 19.20
N THR A 285 0.16 -1.41 18.06
CA THR A 285 0.19 -0.33 17.08
C THR A 285 -1.16 -0.04 16.43
N GLN A 286 -2.13 -0.94 16.50
CA GLN A 286 -3.48 -0.72 15.99
C GLN A 286 -4.22 0.39 16.73
N LEU A 287 -3.86 0.67 18.00
CA LEU A 287 -4.44 1.78 18.78
C LEU A 287 -3.57 3.04 18.79
N LEU A 288 -2.47 3.04 18.03
CA LEU A 288 -1.53 4.14 17.99
C LEU A 288 -1.70 4.95 16.70
N LEU A 289 -1.49 6.26 16.79
CA LEU A 289 -1.52 7.23 15.72
C LEU A 289 -0.13 7.84 15.52
N ALA A 290 0.23 8.09 14.27
CA ALA A 290 1.46 8.78 13.90
C ALA A 290 1.17 10.27 13.83
N SER A 291 1.51 10.98 14.90
CA SER A 291 1.22 12.39 15.11
C SER A 291 2.40 13.25 14.66
N HIS A 292 2.14 14.33 13.92
CA HIS A 292 3.17 15.31 13.57
C HIS A 292 3.32 16.35 14.69
N ILE A 293 4.55 16.60 15.15
CA ILE A 293 4.83 17.61 16.19
C ILE A 293 4.60 19.01 15.65
N LYS A 294 5.25 19.34 14.53
CA LYS A 294 4.96 20.53 13.73
C LYS A 294 3.93 20.13 12.68
N PRO A 295 2.74 20.75 12.63
CA PRO A 295 1.67 20.35 11.74
C PRO A 295 2.12 20.33 10.29
N TRP A 296 1.54 19.41 9.52
CA TRP A 296 1.85 19.24 8.11
C TRP A 296 1.77 20.54 7.30
N ARG A 297 0.73 21.33 7.57
CA ARG A 297 0.46 22.62 6.91
C ARG A 297 1.58 23.65 7.08
N ASP A 298 2.30 23.57 8.20
CA ASP A 298 3.33 24.56 8.55
C ASP A 298 4.75 23.99 8.37
N SER A 299 4.87 22.73 7.94
CA SER A 299 6.14 22.01 7.75
C SER A 299 6.66 22.09 6.30
N SER A 300 7.97 22.16 6.12
CA SER A 300 8.67 21.97 4.84
C SER A 300 8.56 20.52 4.35
N ASN A 301 8.92 20.25 3.09
CA ASN A 301 8.88 18.90 2.54
C ASN A 301 9.84 17.94 3.27
N GLU A 302 11.00 18.43 3.72
CA GLU A 302 11.96 17.68 4.52
C GLU A 302 11.39 17.43 5.92
N GLU A 303 10.86 18.46 6.59
CA GLU A 303 10.26 18.35 7.93
C GLU A 303 9.06 17.40 7.97
N ARG A 304 8.31 17.29 6.87
CA ARG A 304 7.15 16.39 6.73
C ARG A 304 7.51 14.91 6.73
N LEU A 305 8.71 14.59 6.23
CA LEU A 305 9.22 13.22 6.09
C LEU A 305 10.23 12.86 7.19
N ASP A 306 10.66 13.86 7.95
CA ASP A 306 11.56 13.70 9.09
C ASP A 306 10.85 12.94 10.22
N ARG A 307 11.37 11.77 10.57
CA ARG A 307 10.87 10.96 11.69
C ARG A 307 10.92 11.71 13.02
N PHE A 308 11.81 12.70 13.17
CA PHE A 308 11.91 13.51 14.38
C PHE A 308 10.82 14.59 14.46
N ASN A 309 10.06 14.82 13.39
CA ASN A 309 8.82 15.59 13.45
C ASN A 309 7.62 14.72 13.86
N GLY A 310 7.84 13.51 14.40
CA GLY A 310 6.78 12.57 14.68
C GLY A 310 6.80 11.91 16.05
N LEU A 311 5.61 11.78 16.63
CA LEU A 311 5.33 11.00 17.83
C LEU A 311 4.36 9.88 17.52
N LEU A 312 4.56 8.71 18.15
CA LEU A 312 3.59 7.62 18.09
C LEU A 312 2.76 7.65 19.37
N LEU A 313 1.47 7.96 19.28
CA LEU A 313 0.61 8.27 20.44
C LEU A 313 -0.66 7.43 20.45
N LEU A 314 -1.24 7.20 21.64
CA LEU A 314 -2.62 6.68 21.74
C LEU A 314 -3.61 7.74 21.25
N ALA A 315 -4.75 7.31 20.72
CA ALA A 315 -5.74 8.20 20.10
C ALA A 315 -6.22 9.38 20.98
N ASN A 316 -6.40 9.13 22.28
CA ASN A 316 -6.73 10.16 23.27
C ASN A 316 -5.60 11.18 23.47
N LEU A 317 -4.35 10.72 23.51
CA LEU A 317 -3.18 11.58 23.71
C LEU A 317 -2.86 12.39 22.45
N ASP A 318 -2.94 11.76 21.29
CA ASP A 318 -2.83 12.40 19.98
C ASP A 318 -3.85 13.54 19.84
N LYS A 319 -5.12 13.27 20.16
CA LYS A 319 -6.16 14.29 20.08
C LYS A 319 -5.92 15.45 21.04
N ALA A 320 -5.45 15.18 22.26
CA ALA A 320 -5.11 16.23 23.22
C ALA A 320 -3.91 17.07 22.76
N PHE A 321 -2.92 16.43 22.13
CA PHE A 321 -1.73 17.09 21.58
C PHE A 321 -2.08 17.99 20.40
N ASP A 322 -2.79 17.47 19.39
CA ASP A 322 -3.23 18.23 18.20
C ASP A 322 -4.10 19.45 18.53
N LEU A 323 -4.93 19.34 19.57
CA LEU A 323 -5.78 20.45 20.03
C LEU A 323 -5.03 21.47 20.89
N GLY A 324 -3.75 21.24 21.17
CA GLY A 324 -2.89 22.09 21.98
C GLY A 324 -3.14 21.97 23.48
N PHE A 325 -3.86 20.95 23.95
CA PHE A 325 -4.12 20.73 25.37
C PHE A 325 -2.95 20.10 26.10
N ILE A 326 -2.05 19.44 25.39
CA ILE A 326 -0.77 18.98 25.93
C ILE A 326 0.39 19.35 25.01
N SER A 327 1.58 19.45 25.57
CA SER A 327 2.85 19.49 24.83
C SER A 327 3.96 18.84 25.67
N PHE A 328 5.22 18.99 25.26
CA PHE A 328 6.36 18.44 26.00
C PHE A 328 7.49 19.46 26.07
N ASP A 329 8.19 19.53 27.21
CA ASP A 329 9.37 20.38 27.37
C ASP A 329 10.62 19.82 26.64
N ASP A 330 11.75 20.51 26.70
CA ASP A 330 13.00 20.09 26.03
C ASP A 330 13.64 18.81 26.64
N HIS A 331 13.08 18.32 27.76
CA HIS A 331 13.44 17.08 28.44
C HIS A 331 12.40 15.96 28.21
N GLY A 332 11.33 16.23 27.46
CA GLY A 332 10.29 15.26 27.14
C GLY A 332 9.22 15.10 28.22
N LYS A 333 9.21 15.95 29.26
CA LYS A 333 8.15 15.95 30.29
C LYS A 333 6.88 16.58 29.73
N VAL A 334 5.73 15.97 30.03
CA VAL A 334 4.43 16.49 29.58
C VAL A 334 4.13 17.86 30.22
N LEU A 335 3.60 18.75 29.40
CA LEU A 335 3.04 20.03 29.79
C LEU A 335 1.54 19.94 29.53
N ILE A 336 0.72 20.14 30.57
CA ILE A 336 -0.73 20.03 30.48
C ILE A 336 -1.33 21.44 30.55
N SER A 337 -2.18 21.76 29.59
CA SER A 337 -2.91 23.03 29.55
C SER A 337 -3.94 23.11 30.67
N SER A 338 -4.05 24.28 31.31
CA SER A 338 -5.10 24.56 32.29
C SER A 338 -6.51 24.55 31.69
N TYR A 339 -6.65 24.53 30.36
CA TYR A 339 -7.94 24.44 29.66
C TYR A 339 -8.41 22.99 29.48
N LEU A 340 -7.59 21.99 29.84
CA LEU A 340 -7.96 20.59 29.75
C LEU A 340 -8.69 20.17 31.04
N GLU A 341 -9.95 19.81 30.91
CA GLU A 341 -10.74 19.29 32.03
C GLU A 341 -10.33 17.85 32.37
N SER A 342 -10.13 17.59 33.67
CA SER A 342 -9.87 16.26 34.23
C SER A 342 -8.85 15.41 33.44
N PRO A 343 -7.57 15.84 33.32
CA PRO A 343 -6.56 15.14 32.52
C PRO A 343 -6.41 13.64 32.85
N ASP A 344 -6.55 13.27 34.13
CA ASP A 344 -6.45 11.89 34.59
C ASP A 344 -7.50 10.97 33.94
N MET A 345 -8.70 11.48 33.63
CA MET A 345 -9.80 10.70 33.03
C MET A 345 -9.48 10.23 31.61
N ILE A 346 -8.60 10.95 30.92
CA ILE A 346 -8.07 10.56 29.61
C ILE A 346 -6.64 10.02 29.72
N GLY A 347 -6.21 9.63 30.92
CA GLY A 347 -4.94 8.97 31.15
C GLY A 347 -3.71 9.87 31.03
N LEU A 348 -3.85 11.18 31.26
CA LEU A 348 -2.73 12.11 31.36
C LEU A 348 -2.38 12.38 32.83
N LYS A 349 -1.09 12.29 33.17
CA LYS A 349 -0.55 12.62 34.50
C LYS A 349 0.65 13.55 34.36
N GLU A 350 0.84 14.46 35.31
CA GLU A 350 1.92 15.47 35.27
C GLU A 350 3.35 14.89 35.33
N ASP A 351 3.50 13.65 35.79
CA ASP A 351 4.77 12.94 35.87
C ASP A 351 5.12 12.18 34.58
N MET A 352 4.23 12.17 33.58
CA MET A 352 4.51 11.52 32.31
C MET A 352 5.64 12.21 31.56
N ALA A 353 6.58 11.42 31.06
CA ALA A 353 7.68 11.87 30.25
C ALA A 353 8.12 10.77 29.29
N PHE A 354 8.81 11.14 28.21
CA PHE A 354 9.45 10.20 27.31
C PHE A 354 10.88 10.62 26.96
N SER A 355 11.66 9.68 26.43
CA SER A 355 13.03 9.96 25.99
C SER A 355 13.03 10.73 24.68
N ILE A 356 13.35 12.02 24.76
CA ILE A 356 13.46 12.92 23.62
C ILE A 356 14.88 12.89 23.03
N MET A 357 14.97 12.74 21.70
CA MET A 357 16.21 12.96 20.93
C MET A 357 16.40 14.45 20.59
N PRO A 358 17.64 14.96 20.49
CA PRO A 358 17.91 16.38 20.23
C PRO A 358 17.18 16.96 19.02
N ASP A 359 17.00 16.16 17.97
CA ASP A 359 16.33 16.54 16.72
C ASP A 359 14.82 16.78 16.86
N HIS A 360 14.17 16.30 17.92
CA HIS A 360 12.76 16.61 18.20
C HIS A 360 12.56 18.03 18.78
N ARG A 361 13.61 18.61 19.41
CA ARG A 361 13.49 19.87 20.17
C ARG A 361 13.03 21.06 19.32
N PRO A 362 13.53 21.27 18.08
CA PRO A 362 13.03 22.36 17.24
C PRO A 362 11.53 22.26 16.96
N TYR A 363 11.03 21.06 16.67
CA TYR A 363 9.60 20.83 16.42
C TYR A 363 8.75 21.04 17.69
N LEU A 364 9.22 20.55 18.84
CA LEU A 364 8.49 20.74 20.10
C LEU A 364 8.49 22.20 20.56
N ARG A 365 9.57 22.96 20.32
CA ARG A 365 9.58 24.41 20.53
C ARG A 365 8.53 25.11 19.68
N TYR A 366 8.43 24.74 18.40
CA TYR A 366 7.37 25.25 17.52
C TYR A 366 5.98 24.93 18.08
N HIS A 367 5.72 23.66 18.41
CA HIS A 367 4.42 23.24 18.95
C HIS A 367 4.06 24.03 20.22
N ARG A 368 5.02 24.23 21.14
CA ARG A 368 4.81 25.02 22.36
C ARG A 368 4.53 26.50 22.08
N GLY A 369 5.15 27.08 21.06
CA GLY A 369 4.96 28.50 20.70
C GLY A 369 3.65 28.77 19.97
N GLU A 370 3.27 27.88 19.06
CA GLU A 370 2.19 28.15 18.08
C GLU A 370 0.87 27.42 18.38
N LEU A 371 0.92 26.26 19.04
CA LEU A 371 -0.25 25.38 19.19
C LEU A 371 -0.66 25.16 20.64
N PHE A 372 0.31 25.03 21.54
CA PHE A 372 0.05 24.73 22.94
C PHE A 372 -0.71 25.86 23.62
N LYS A 373 -1.83 25.51 24.27
CA LYS A 373 -2.70 26.44 24.99
C LYS A 373 -2.31 26.50 26.47
N GLY A 374 -1.01 26.58 26.75
CA GLY A 374 -0.52 26.82 28.10
C GLY A 374 -0.49 28.32 28.37
N ARG A 375 -1.03 28.75 29.51
CA ARG A 375 -0.71 30.08 30.05
C ARG A 375 0.66 30.07 30.68
#